data_AF-A0A1Y2H1J8-F1
#
_entry.id   AF-A0A1Y2H1J8-F1
#
_cell.length_a   1.000
_cell.length_b   1.000
_cell.length_c   1.000
_cell.angle_alpha   90.00
_cell.angle_beta   90.00
_cell.angle_gamma   90.00
#
_symmetry.space_group_name_H-M   'P 1'
#
loop_
_entity.id
_entity.type
_entity.pdbx_description
1 polymer ?
#
loop_
_entity_poly.entity_id
_entity_poly.type
_entity_poly.pdbx_seq_one_letter_code
_entity_poly.pdbx_strand_id
1 'polypeptide(L)'
;MGATESKVQGNGAVAGEGVSSKAKLTLAQGTQPLQTTSLNILRDGFYGKRPVSVFTYDPSQFVLDNNQGFLPKAIKKLKTIRHPSVLRFIDCKTSSSAVHLITEQVVPLTLDYLKDISEDEILVGLFDIMVALHFLHSQCHVSHNNVQLSSIFVSNGRWVLGGMEFTGTVTELTETGLISLLPEELIPPEYQEQSAKMVRDKVL
;
A
#
# COMPACT_ATOMS: atom_id res chain seq x y z
N MET A 1 10.61 -42.96 -46.12
CA MET A 1 10.84 -41.53 -45.81
C MET A 1 9.61 -41.03 -45.06
N GLY A 2 9.68 -41.08 -43.73
CA GLY A 2 8.60 -40.66 -42.85
C GLY A 2 8.70 -39.17 -42.51
N ALA A 3 7.56 -38.53 -42.31
CA ALA A 3 7.45 -37.28 -41.57
C ALA A 3 6.42 -37.50 -40.46
N THR A 4 6.86 -37.22 -39.25
CA THR A 4 6.24 -37.43 -37.94
C THR A 4 5.38 -36.24 -37.51
N GLU A 5 4.45 -36.52 -36.60
CA GLU A 5 3.65 -35.60 -35.79
C GLU A 5 4.49 -34.53 -35.07
N SER A 6 3.90 -33.36 -34.76
CA SER A 6 3.69 -32.92 -33.37
C SER A 6 3.17 -31.48 -33.28
N LYS A 7 2.03 -31.35 -32.59
CA LYS A 7 1.43 -30.13 -32.04
C LYS A 7 2.15 -29.81 -30.74
N VAL A 8 2.66 -28.59 -30.55
CA VAL A 8 3.17 -28.13 -29.25
C VAL A 8 2.48 -26.83 -28.83
N GLN A 9 2.04 -26.90 -27.59
CA GLN A 9 1.28 -25.98 -26.78
C GLN A 9 2.25 -25.35 -25.76
N GLY A 10 2.06 -24.09 -25.37
CA GLY A 10 2.83 -23.44 -24.30
C GLY A 10 2.34 -21.99 -24.12
N ASN A 11 1.30 -21.71 -23.33
CA ASN A 11 1.23 -21.62 -21.86
C ASN A 11 2.18 -20.60 -21.23
N GLY A 12 1.59 -19.57 -20.60
CA GLY A 12 2.27 -18.55 -19.80
C GLY A 12 1.30 -17.65 -19.03
N ALA A 13 0.25 -18.23 -18.43
CA ALA A 13 -0.60 -17.53 -17.46
C ALA A 13 0.12 -17.49 -16.11
N VAL A 14 0.41 -16.30 -15.58
CA VAL A 14 0.99 -16.13 -14.24
C VAL A 14 -0.14 -16.26 -13.22
N ALA A 15 -0.40 -17.50 -12.79
CA ALA A 15 -1.26 -17.81 -11.66
C ALA A 15 -0.48 -17.60 -10.35
N GLY A 16 -0.80 -16.51 -9.65
CA GLY A 16 -0.45 -16.35 -8.24
C GLY A 16 -1.60 -16.82 -7.36
N GLU A 17 -1.85 -18.12 -7.27
CA GLU A 17 -2.79 -18.68 -6.30
C GLU A 17 -2.19 -18.59 -4.89
N GLY A 18 -2.40 -17.46 -4.24
CA GLY A 18 -2.32 -17.37 -2.78
C GLY A 18 -3.62 -17.91 -2.19
N VAL A 19 -3.53 -18.91 -1.31
CA VAL A 19 -4.67 -19.45 -0.55
C VAL A 19 -5.41 -18.31 0.15
N SER A 20 -6.48 -17.82 -0.47
CA SER A 20 -7.36 -16.81 0.10
C SER A 20 -8.30 -17.51 1.07
N SER A 21 -8.43 -16.98 2.29
CA SER A 21 -9.33 -17.58 3.28
C SER A 21 -10.77 -17.64 2.73
N LYS A 22 -11.51 -18.69 3.08
CA LYS A 22 -12.93 -18.87 2.69
C LYS A 22 -13.89 -17.87 3.34
N ALA A 23 -13.40 -16.99 4.21
CA ALA A 23 -14.25 -16.04 4.92
C ALA A 23 -14.82 -15.00 3.93
N LYS A 24 -16.08 -14.62 4.17
CA LYS A 24 -16.78 -13.61 3.38
C LYS A 24 -16.40 -12.22 3.90
N LEU A 25 -16.07 -11.31 3.00
CA LEU A 25 -15.93 -9.89 3.30
C LEU A 25 -17.30 -9.21 3.27
N THR A 26 -17.61 -8.42 4.28
CA THR A 26 -18.80 -7.57 4.38
C THR A 26 -18.35 -6.16 4.74
N LEU A 27 -18.60 -5.17 3.89
CA LEU A 27 -18.31 -3.76 4.20
C LEU A 27 -19.43 -3.18 5.07
N ALA A 28 -19.10 -2.25 5.96
CA ALA A 28 -20.11 -1.47 6.67
C ALA A 28 -20.92 -0.64 5.65
N GLN A 29 -22.24 -0.82 5.62
CA GLN A 29 -23.13 -0.09 4.72
C GLN A 29 -23.58 1.22 5.36
N GLY A 30 -23.73 2.28 4.55
CA GLY A 30 -24.27 3.57 4.99
C GLY A 30 -23.34 4.42 5.86
N THR A 31 -22.10 3.99 6.09
CA THR A 31 -21.09 4.77 6.81
C THR A 31 -20.26 5.61 5.84
N GLN A 32 -19.81 6.78 6.29
CA GLN A 32 -18.81 7.56 5.56
C GLN A 32 -17.47 6.82 5.54
N PRO A 33 -16.61 7.04 4.53
CA PRO A 33 -15.23 6.55 4.59
C PRO A 33 -14.53 7.04 5.86
N LEU A 34 -13.67 6.20 6.43
CA LEU A 34 -12.77 6.62 7.51
C LEU A 34 -11.67 7.54 6.97
N GLN A 35 -11.20 7.25 5.76
CA GLN A 35 -10.20 8.04 5.04
C GLN A 35 -10.37 7.84 3.54
N THR A 36 -10.14 8.88 2.75
CA THR A 36 -10.04 8.81 1.29
C THR A 36 -8.72 9.42 0.88
N THR A 37 -7.97 8.70 0.04
CA THR A 37 -6.72 9.17 -0.57
C THR A 37 -6.85 9.18 -2.08
N SER A 38 -5.80 9.59 -2.80
CA SER A 38 -5.73 9.48 -4.26
C SER A 38 -5.72 8.03 -4.77
N LEU A 39 -5.36 7.05 -3.92
CA LEU A 39 -5.23 5.64 -4.32
C LEU A 39 -6.35 4.74 -3.80
N ASN A 40 -6.90 5.05 -2.62
CA ASN A 40 -7.82 4.14 -1.95
C ASN A 40 -8.82 4.87 -1.04
N ILE A 41 -9.89 4.13 -0.74
CA ILE A 41 -10.91 4.49 0.25
C ILE A 41 -10.85 3.47 1.38
N LEU A 42 -10.65 3.95 2.60
CA LEU A 42 -10.61 3.15 3.82
C LEU A 42 -11.98 3.10 4.49
N ARG A 43 -12.43 1.89 4.82
CA ARG A 43 -13.71 1.63 5.49
C ARG A 43 -13.58 0.53 6.54
N ASP A 44 -14.49 0.57 7.50
CA ASP A 44 -14.75 -0.58 8.36
C ASP A 44 -15.41 -1.72 7.60
N GLY A 45 -15.10 -2.94 8.01
CA GLY A 45 -15.73 -4.14 7.52
C GLY A 45 -15.59 -5.31 8.47
N PHE A 46 -16.13 -6.43 8.03
CA PHE A 46 -16.05 -7.70 8.70
C PHE A 46 -15.51 -8.75 7.74
N TYR A 47 -14.52 -9.53 8.21
CA TYR A 47 -14.04 -10.72 7.52
C TYR A 47 -14.48 -11.95 8.31
N GLY A 48 -15.57 -12.58 7.87
CA GLY A 48 -16.32 -13.51 8.71
C GLY A 48 -16.96 -12.78 9.89
N LYS A 49 -16.53 -13.10 11.11
CA LYS A 49 -16.97 -12.41 12.35
C LYS A 49 -15.94 -11.43 12.91
N ARG A 50 -14.76 -11.33 12.28
CA ARG A 50 -13.66 -10.48 12.76
C ARG A 50 -13.83 -9.05 12.21
N PRO A 51 -13.81 -8.01 13.05
CA PRO A 51 -13.72 -6.63 12.59
C PRO A 51 -12.37 -6.38 11.91
N VAL A 52 -12.39 -5.68 10.78
CA VAL A 52 -11.23 -5.42 9.92
C VAL A 52 -11.35 -4.04 9.28
N SER A 53 -10.21 -3.47 8.92
CA SER A 53 -10.17 -2.31 8.03
C SER A 53 -9.91 -2.75 6.59
N VAL A 54 -10.67 -2.16 5.67
CA VAL A 54 -10.66 -2.50 4.25
C VAL A 54 -10.27 -1.28 3.43
N PHE A 55 -9.14 -1.40 2.75
CA PHE A 55 -8.66 -0.43 1.78
C PHE A 55 -9.16 -0.85 0.39
N THR A 56 -10.01 -0.04 -0.20
CA THR A 56 -10.61 -0.30 -1.51
C THR A 56 -9.95 0.55 -2.56
N TYR A 57 -9.41 -0.13 -3.57
CA TYR A 57 -8.68 0.42 -4.70
C TYR A 57 -9.53 0.25 -5.95
N ASP A 58 -9.62 1.28 -6.78
CA ASP A 58 -10.31 1.24 -8.07
C ASP A 58 -9.31 0.97 -9.20
N PRO A 59 -9.33 -0.22 -9.83
CA PRO A 59 -8.43 -0.57 -10.94
C PRO A 59 -8.41 0.42 -12.09
N SER A 60 -9.52 1.12 -12.34
CA SER A 60 -9.61 2.12 -13.40
C SER A 60 -8.77 3.37 -13.11
N GLN A 61 -8.42 3.62 -11.84
CA GLN A 61 -7.53 4.72 -11.44
C GLN A 61 -6.05 4.36 -11.63
N PHE A 62 -5.72 3.08 -11.90
CA PHE A 62 -4.34 2.61 -12.11
C PHE A 62 -3.90 2.61 -13.57
N VAL A 63 -4.58 3.38 -14.45
CA VAL A 63 -4.09 3.66 -15.82
C VAL A 63 -2.69 4.32 -15.79
N LEU A 64 -2.31 4.93 -14.66
CA LEU A 64 -0.98 5.49 -14.41
C LEU A 64 0.13 4.45 -14.19
N ASP A 65 -0.20 3.17 -13.95
CA ASP A 65 0.79 2.14 -13.58
C ASP A 65 1.71 1.75 -14.74
N ASN A 66 1.56 2.26 -15.97
CA ASN A 66 2.38 1.88 -17.13
C ASN A 66 2.56 0.35 -17.28
N ASN A 67 1.57 -0.46 -16.85
CA ASN A 67 1.62 -1.93 -16.73
C ASN A 67 2.67 -2.50 -15.74
N GLN A 68 3.15 -1.74 -14.76
CA GLN A 68 4.20 -2.14 -13.82
C GLN A 68 3.71 -2.92 -12.58
N GLY A 69 2.41 -2.95 -12.31
CA GLY A 69 1.80 -3.70 -11.22
C GLY A 69 2.16 -3.17 -9.83
N PHE A 70 2.17 -1.86 -9.60
CA PHE A 70 2.55 -1.30 -8.29
C PHE A 70 1.68 -1.84 -7.14
N LEU A 71 0.36 -1.92 -7.33
CA LEU A 71 -0.56 -2.36 -6.29
C LEU A 71 -0.35 -3.85 -5.92
N PRO A 72 -0.26 -4.79 -6.88
CA PRO A 72 0.16 -6.17 -6.59
C PRO A 72 1.50 -6.26 -5.85
N LYS A 73 2.50 -5.45 -6.22
CA LYS A 73 3.80 -5.40 -5.53
C LYS A 73 3.64 -4.92 -4.08
N ALA A 74 2.87 -3.86 -3.85
CA ALA A 74 2.59 -3.31 -2.52
C ALA A 74 1.88 -4.31 -1.62
N ILE A 75 0.84 -4.98 -2.13
CA ILE A 75 0.11 -6.03 -1.42
C ILE A 75 1.04 -7.19 -1.07
N LYS A 76 1.91 -7.61 -2.01
CA LYS A 76 2.90 -8.66 -1.76
C LYS A 76 3.87 -8.26 -0.65
N LYS A 77 4.39 -7.03 -0.66
CA LYS A 77 5.28 -6.50 0.39
C LYS A 77 4.59 -6.49 1.76
N LEU A 78 3.38 -5.95 1.85
CA LEU A 78 2.62 -5.90 3.10
C LEU A 78 2.28 -7.32 3.61
N LYS A 79 2.01 -8.26 2.69
CA LYS A 79 1.79 -9.67 3.04
C LYS A 79 3.04 -10.32 3.65
N THR A 80 4.24 -9.97 3.20
CA THR A 80 5.50 -10.55 3.71
C THR A 80 6.04 -9.86 4.94
N ILE A 81 5.75 -8.57 5.13
CA ILE A 81 6.23 -7.81 6.28
C ILE A 81 5.41 -8.17 7.53
N ARG A 82 6.11 -8.47 8.62
CA ARG A 82 5.56 -8.85 9.91
C ARG A 82 6.31 -8.10 11.01
N HIS A 83 5.77 -6.96 11.41
CA HIS A 83 6.36 -6.09 12.41
C HIS A 83 5.25 -5.41 13.23
N PRO A 84 5.38 -5.27 14.56
CA PRO A 84 4.31 -4.72 15.40
C PRO A 84 3.90 -3.27 15.06
N SER A 85 4.82 -2.47 14.52
CA SER A 85 4.57 -1.09 14.10
C SER A 85 4.33 -0.92 12.59
N VAL A 86 4.12 -2.02 11.84
CA VAL A 86 3.73 -1.98 10.42
C VAL A 86 2.35 -2.61 10.29
N LEU A 87 1.47 -1.98 9.51
CA LEU A 87 0.09 -2.41 9.30
C LEU A 87 0.02 -3.88 8.89
N ARG A 88 -0.77 -4.69 9.61
CA ARG A 88 -0.81 -6.12 9.37
C ARG A 88 -1.80 -6.51 8.28
N PHE A 89 -1.28 -7.14 7.23
CA PHE A 89 -2.07 -7.82 6.21
C PHE A 89 -2.89 -8.98 6.80
N ILE A 90 -4.16 -9.10 6.40
CA ILE A 90 -5.03 -10.26 6.68
C ILE A 90 -5.34 -11.05 5.41
N ASP A 91 -5.92 -10.41 4.40
CA ASP A 91 -6.27 -11.05 3.12
C ASP A 91 -6.43 -9.98 2.02
N CYS A 92 -6.61 -10.43 0.78
CA CYS A 92 -6.92 -9.57 -0.35
C CYS A 92 -8.01 -10.22 -1.21
N LYS A 93 -9.02 -9.44 -1.60
CA LYS A 93 -10.08 -9.88 -2.50
C LYS A 93 -10.13 -8.97 -3.72
N THR A 94 -10.04 -9.57 -4.90
CA THR A 94 -10.14 -8.85 -6.17
C THR A 94 -11.47 -9.16 -6.82
N SER A 95 -12.18 -8.13 -7.28
CA SER A 95 -13.35 -8.22 -8.12
C SER A 95 -13.07 -7.58 -9.49
N SER A 96 -14.05 -7.59 -10.39
CA SER A 96 -13.94 -6.90 -11.68
C SER A 96 -13.89 -5.37 -11.55
N SER A 97 -14.34 -4.81 -10.43
CA SER A 97 -14.45 -3.36 -10.23
C SER A 97 -13.57 -2.80 -9.11
N ALA A 98 -12.99 -3.64 -8.26
CA ALA A 98 -12.23 -3.19 -7.11
C ALA A 98 -11.20 -4.23 -6.62
N VAL A 99 -10.12 -3.75 -6.02
CA VAL A 99 -9.25 -4.56 -5.15
C VAL A 99 -9.50 -4.15 -3.71
N HIS A 100 -9.84 -5.12 -2.85
CA HIS A 100 -10.05 -4.93 -1.43
C HIS A 100 -8.89 -5.55 -0.64
N LEU A 101 -8.01 -4.70 -0.13
CA LEU A 101 -6.97 -5.09 0.81
C LEU A 101 -7.56 -5.09 2.23
N ILE A 102 -7.51 -6.26 2.88
CA ILE A 102 -8.08 -6.49 4.20
C ILE A 102 -6.94 -6.55 5.21
N THR A 103 -7.02 -5.73 6.24
CA THR A 103 -5.99 -5.57 7.27
C THR A 103 -6.59 -5.74 8.66
N GLU A 104 -5.76 -5.65 9.69
CA GLU A 104 -6.28 -5.50 11.04
C GLU A 104 -7.16 -4.26 11.20
N GLN A 105 -8.03 -4.27 12.20
CA GLN A 105 -8.84 -3.11 12.50
C GLN A 105 -7.94 -1.97 12.95
N VAL A 106 -8.08 -0.82 12.27
CA VAL A 106 -7.34 0.39 12.56
C VAL A 106 -8.23 1.63 12.48
N VAL A 107 -7.75 2.71 13.08
CA VAL A 107 -8.32 4.05 12.98
C VAL A 107 -7.29 4.97 12.33
N PRO A 108 -7.65 5.81 11.34
CA PRO A 108 -6.72 6.79 10.76
C PRO A 108 -6.19 7.77 11.80
N LEU A 109 -4.89 8.10 11.74
CA LEU A 109 -4.35 9.17 12.55
C LEU A 109 -4.72 10.52 11.92
N THR A 110 -5.70 11.21 12.50
CA THR A 110 -6.18 12.51 12.02
C THR A 110 -5.69 13.64 12.92
N LEU A 111 -5.77 14.88 12.41
CA LEU A 111 -5.50 16.06 13.24
C LEU A 111 -6.47 16.17 14.43
N ASP A 112 -7.70 15.68 14.31
CA ASP A 112 -8.64 15.66 15.43
C ASP A 112 -8.26 14.60 16.45
N TYR A 113 -7.83 13.40 16.02
CA TYR A 113 -7.30 12.38 16.92
C TYR A 113 -6.11 12.90 17.74
N LEU A 114 -5.21 13.66 17.10
CA LEU A 114 -4.04 14.24 17.77
C LEU A 114 -4.39 15.28 18.84
N LYS A 115 -5.57 15.92 18.76
CA LYS A 115 -6.04 16.87 19.80
C LYS A 115 -6.54 16.16 21.05
N ASP A 116 -6.95 14.90 20.91
CA ASP A 116 -7.58 14.11 21.97
C ASP A 116 -6.57 13.25 22.76
N ILE A 117 -5.29 13.26 22.39
CA ILE A 117 -4.22 12.51 23.05
C ILE A 117 -3.17 13.44 23.67
N SER A 118 -2.46 12.93 24.67
CA SER A 118 -1.38 13.64 25.37
C SER A 118 -0.09 13.71 24.55
N GLU A 119 0.80 14.63 24.93
CA GLU A 119 2.15 14.73 24.35
C GLU A 119 2.94 13.43 24.51
N ASP A 120 2.81 12.75 25.66
CA ASP A 120 3.45 11.45 25.92
C ASP A 120 2.94 10.37 24.95
N GLU A 121 1.64 10.34 24.67
CA GLU A 121 1.06 9.41 23.68
C GLU A 121 1.55 9.72 22.26
N ILE A 122 1.72 11.01 21.91
CA ILE A 122 2.34 11.41 20.65
C ILE A 122 3.78 10.91 20.56
N LEU A 123 4.57 11.08 21.63
CA LEU A 123 5.97 10.61 21.67
C LEU A 123 6.07 9.10 21.51
N VAL A 124 5.19 8.33 22.18
CA VAL A 124 5.11 6.87 22.02
C VAL A 124 4.70 6.49 20.59
N GLY A 125 3.74 7.20 20.01
CA GLY A 125 3.32 7.00 18.63
C GLY A 125 4.42 7.27 17.61
N LEU A 126 5.15 8.38 17.76
CA LEU A 126 6.31 8.70 16.93
C LEU A 126 7.42 7.67 17.09
N PHE A 127 7.65 7.18 18.31
CA PHE A 127 8.58 6.07 18.56
C PHE A 127 8.19 4.82 17.76
N ASP A 128 6.90 4.46 17.75
CA ASP A 128 6.43 3.31 16.97
C ASP A 128 6.71 3.47 15.46
N ILE A 129 6.52 4.68 14.92
CA ILE A 129 6.82 4.98 13.51
C ILE A 129 8.32 4.93 13.24
N MET A 130 9.16 5.46 14.14
CA MET A 130 10.62 5.34 14.00
C MET A 130 11.09 3.88 14.00
N VAL A 131 10.52 3.04 14.86
CA VAL A 131 10.82 1.60 14.89
C VAL A 131 10.39 0.93 13.58
N ALA A 132 9.21 1.29 13.05
CA ALA A 132 8.75 0.79 11.75
C ALA A 132 9.73 1.16 10.61
N LEU A 133 10.13 2.43 10.54
CA LEU A 133 11.06 2.93 9.52
C LEU A 133 12.45 2.29 9.64
N HIS A 134 12.97 2.16 10.86
CA HIS A 134 14.22 1.46 11.09
C HIS A 134 14.16 0.01 10.58
N PHE A 135 13.06 -0.70 10.87
CA PHE A 135 12.85 -2.05 10.35
C PHE A 135 12.82 -2.08 8.82
N LEU A 136 12.09 -1.17 8.17
CA LEU A 136 12.02 -1.11 6.69
C LEU A 136 13.39 -0.85 6.05
N HIS A 137 14.17 0.08 6.61
CA HIS A 137 15.49 0.40 6.09
C HIS A 137 16.53 -0.69 6.35
N SER A 138 16.61 -1.16 7.59
CA SER A 138 17.70 -2.05 8.04
C SER A 138 17.43 -3.53 7.75
N GLN A 139 16.16 -3.96 7.76
CA GLN A 139 15.81 -5.38 7.60
C GLN A 139 15.16 -5.67 6.24
N CYS A 140 14.36 -4.73 5.70
CA CYS A 140 13.71 -4.90 4.40
C CYS A 140 14.44 -4.22 3.24
N HIS A 141 15.41 -3.36 3.51
CA HIS A 141 16.16 -2.59 2.50
C HIS A 141 15.26 -1.82 1.53
N VAL A 142 14.17 -1.23 2.02
CA VAL A 142 13.23 -0.43 1.22
C VAL A 142 12.94 0.90 1.89
N SER A 143 12.87 1.99 1.13
CA SER A 143 12.35 3.27 1.60
C SER A 143 10.83 3.28 1.55
N HIS A 144 10.18 3.95 2.51
CA HIS A 144 8.72 4.07 2.58
C HIS A 144 8.17 5.14 1.62
N ASN A 145 8.87 6.27 1.49
CA ASN A 145 8.57 7.42 0.62
C ASN A 145 7.22 8.13 0.82
N ASN A 146 6.39 7.70 1.77
CA ASN A 146 5.06 8.26 1.99
C ASN A 146 4.73 8.46 3.48
N VAL A 147 5.68 8.89 4.30
CA VAL A 147 5.45 9.09 5.74
C VAL A 147 4.66 10.39 5.96
N GLN A 148 3.38 10.25 6.30
CA GLN A 148 2.44 11.36 6.54
C GLN A 148 1.23 10.86 7.35
N LEU A 149 0.35 11.76 7.80
CA LEU A 149 -0.85 11.38 8.57
C LEU A 149 -1.70 10.31 7.86
N SER A 150 -1.87 10.42 6.54
CA SER A 150 -2.68 9.48 5.76
C SER A 150 -2.10 8.06 5.65
N SER A 151 -0.83 7.86 6.01
CA SER A 151 -0.18 6.54 6.04
C SER A 151 0.05 6.00 7.45
N ILE A 152 -0.39 6.72 8.49
CA ILE A 152 -0.28 6.30 9.88
C ILE A 152 -1.66 6.00 10.43
N PHE A 153 -1.77 4.85 11.09
CA PHE A 153 -3.02 4.39 11.71
C PHE A 153 -2.78 3.98 13.15
N VAL A 154 -3.84 3.88 13.94
CA VAL A 154 -3.80 3.39 15.31
C VAL A 154 -4.45 2.01 15.37
N SER A 155 -3.73 1.03 15.92
CA SER A 155 -4.25 -0.31 16.19
C SER A 155 -3.91 -0.71 17.62
N ASN A 156 -4.93 -1.04 18.42
CA ASN A 156 -4.76 -1.43 19.83
C ASN A 156 -3.87 -0.47 20.65
N GLY A 157 -4.03 0.84 20.44
CA GLY A 157 -3.26 1.87 21.14
C GLY A 157 -1.81 2.07 20.66
N ARG A 158 -1.41 1.44 19.55
CA ARG A 158 -0.08 1.58 18.94
C ARG A 158 -0.21 2.24 17.58
N TRP A 159 0.75 3.07 17.21
CA TRP A 159 0.79 3.62 15.85
C TRP A 159 1.40 2.58 14.92
N VAL A 160 0.78 2.38 13.76
CA VAL A 160 1.21 1.43 12.74
C VAL A 160 1.35 2.16 11.40
N LEU A 161 2.45 1.87 10.70
CA LEU A 161 2.74 2.42 9.38
C LEU A 161 2.06 1.56 8.29
N GLY A 162 1.15 2.16 7.52
CA GLY A 162 0.58 1.61 6.29
C GLY A 162 1.17 2.29 5.06
N GLY A 163 0.46 2.33 3.92
CA GLY A 163 0.89 3.15 2.77
C GLY A 163 2.05 2.57 1.92
N MET A 164 2.17 1.24 1.84
CA MET A 164 3.29 0.55 1.18
C MET A 164 3.34 0.69 -0.36
N GLU A 165 2.36 1.35 -0.96
CA GLU A 165 2.25 1.60 -2.40
C GLU A 165 3.46 2.35 -2.96
N PHE A 166 4.04 3.25 -2.16
CA PHE A 166 5.18 4.07 -2.55
C PHE A 166 6.53 3.49 -2.10
N THR A 167 6.56 2.25 -1.60
CA THR A 167 7.83 1.67 -1.16
C THR A 167 8.72 1.34 -2.35
N GLY A 168 9.99 1.77 -2.31
CA GLY A 168 10.94 1.55 -3.40
C GLY A 168 12.01 2.62 -3.47
N THR A 169 12.78 2.60 -4.56
CA THR A 169 13.68 3.70 -4.89
C THR A 169 12.92 4.84 -5.59
N VAL A 170 13.47 6.04 -5.57
CA VAL A 170 12.88 7.19 -6.30
C VAL A 170 12.82 6.91 -7.82
N THR A 171 13.80 6.19 -8.35
CA THR A 171 13.81 5.74 -9.75
C THR A 171 12.61 4.84 -10.04
N GLU A 172 12.37 3.82 -9.20
CA GLU A 172 11.21 2.92 -9.33
C GLU A 172 9.89 3.71 -9.28
N LEU A 173 9.75 4.66 -8.35
CA LEU A 173 8.55 5.50 -8.25
C LEU A 173 8.34 6.43 -9.45
N THR A 174 9.42 6.87 -10.07
CA THR A 174 9.36 7.69 -11.29
C THR A 174 8.91 6.85 -12.48
N GLU A 175 9.43 5.63 -12.61
CA GLU A 175 9.06 4.69 -13.68
C GLU A 175 7.60 4.23 -13.60
N THR A 176 7.09 4.02 -12.38
CA THR A 176 5.67 3.68 -12.15
C THR A 176 4.74 4.89 -12.18
N GLY A 177 5.27 6.12 -12.32
CA GLY A 177 4.48 7.35 -12.28
C GLY A 177 3.92 7.72 -10.90
N LEU A 178 4.14 6.90 -9.87
CA LEU A 178 3.62 7.12 -8.51
C LEU A 178 4.15 8.39 -7.86
N ILE A 179 5.36 8.82 -8.24
CA ILE A 179 5.94 10.07 -7.73
C ILE A 179 5.02 11.28 -7.96
N SER A 180 4.21 11.27 -9.02
CA SER A 180 3.25 12.35 -9.33
C SER A 180 2.05 12.42 -8.39
N LEU A 181 1.81 11.37 -7.59
CA LEU A 181 0.72 11.30 -6.62
C LEU A 181 1.18 11.69 -5.20
N LEU A 182 2.49 11.84 -4.98
CA LEU A 182 3.04 12.32 -3.72
C LEU A 182 2.92 13.84 -3.65
N PRO A 183 2.52 14.41 -2.50
CA PRO A 183 2.69 15.83 -2.22
C PRO A 183 4.15 16.24 -2.41
N GLU A 184 4.37 17.42 -2.99
CA GLU A 184 5.73 17.93 -3.28
C GLU A 184 6.58 18.04 -2.01
N GLU A 185 5.95 18.32 -0.88
CA GLU A 185 6.58 18.44 0.44
C GLU A 185 7.13 17.12 0.97
N LEU A 186 6.65 15.98 0.47
CA LEU A 186 7.16 14.66 0.83
C LEU A 186 8.32 14.20 -0.07
N ILE A 187 8.60 14.92 -1.16
CA ILE A 187 9.71 14.61 -2.07
C ILE A 187 10.94 15.36 -1.55
N PRO A 188 12.01 14.65 -1.12
CA PRO A 188 13.22 15.32 -0.66
C PRO A 188 13.83 16.23 -1.75
N PRO A 189 14.40 17.38 -1.37
CA PRO A 189 14.86 18.40 -2.32
C PRO A 189 15.89 17.87 -3.33
N GLU A 190 16.76 16.95 -2.92
CA GLU A 190 17.74 16.29 -3.78
C GLU A 190 17.12 15.49 -4.95
N TYR A 191 15.86 15.07 -4.83
CA TYR A 191 15.13 14.32 -5.87
C TYR A 191 14.25 15.23 -6.75
N GLN A 192 13.88 16.40 -6.24
CA GLN A 192 13.21 17.43 -7.04
C GLN A 192 14.13 17.91 -8.17
N GLU A 193 15.43 18.05 -7.90
CA GLU A 193 16.42 18.43 -8.92
C GLU A 193 16.74 17.32 -9.93
N GLN A 194 16.76 16.05 -9.49
CA GLN A 194 17.04 14.90 -10.36
C GLN A 194 15.91 14.61 -11.34
N SER A 195 14.66 14.71 -10.89
CA SER A 195 13.49 14.59 -11.78
C SER A 195 13.49 15.69 -12.85
N ALA A 196 13.83 16.93 -12.49
CA ALA A 196 13.98 18.05 -13.42
C ALA A 196 15.11 17.84 -14.46
N LYS A 197 16.22 17.20 -14.09
CA LYS A 197 17.29 16.82 -15.02
C LYS A 197 16.88 15.69 -15.96
N MET A 198 16.26 14.64 -15.43
CA MET A 198 15.86 13.46 -16.20
C MET A 198 14.74 13.75 -17.21
N VAL A 199 13.86 14.73 -16.93
CA VAL A 199 12.90 15.26 -17.91
C VAL A 199 13.60 16.05 -19.02
N ARG A 200 14.63 16.84 -18.70
CA ARG A 200 15.41 17.59 -19.70
C ARG A 200 16.15 16.67 -20.66
N ASP A 201 16.70 15.56 -20.15
CA ASP A 201 17.46 14.59 -20.96
C ASP A 201 16.58 13.70 -21.85
N LYS A 202 15.26 13.66 -21.65
CA LYS A 202 14.30 12.96 -22.54
C LYS A 202 13.76 13.84 -23.69
N VAL A 203 14.05 15.13 -23.68
CA VAL A 203 13.54 16.12 -24.66
C VAL A 203 14.64 16.62 -25.61
N LEU A 204 15.86 16.08 -25.48
CA LEU A 204 17.00 16.27 -26.37
C LEU A 204 17.39 14.94 -27.03
#